data_AF-A0AA44ZQV7-F1
#
_entry.id   AF-A0AA44ZQV7-F1
#
_cell.length_a   1.000
_cell.length_b   1.000
_cell.length_c   1.000
_cell.angle_alpha   90.00
_cell.angle_beta   90.00
_cell.angle_gamma   90.00
#
_symmetry.space_group_name_H-M   'P 1'
#
loop_
_entity.id
_entity.type
_entity.pdbx_description
1 polymer ?
#
loop_
_entity_poly.entity_id
_entity_poly.type
_entity_poly.pdbx_seq_one_letter_code
_entity_poly.pdbx_strand_id
1 'polypeptide(L)'
;MRPDDGAVRWRGRRDAAGAAVLGTLLAGLVAAGCAPVPSVVPAAAAATTCTPGWTAAWHAAQQAVPGDSLAGRTLRMVVRPGAAGEELRLRLSNRHGDGPLRIAAMTVGATGPGAAVTRPVPLTVGGAPVADIPAGAEVLTDPAPVAAAAGVPLTVSLFLAEVPRTIGSHPVAMRTAWLSGPGDRTAAPDAAGFDTTLQSWPVLTGLEVLAARPDGAVLVIGDSLVDGVGSTPGGDDRFPDQLAARLSAAGGDRPMTVLNAGLSRNQLLQDDPPAGGDAPSTRWDDDVAAVPGVRDVVLLVGTNDLAAGAAAGDLVAGLQGFAQRARAAGLRVFLTTIPPSASGGRATPTAVAARDEVNGWLRSDGRRWADGVIDAAAALGDPGDPHRLRPDLDSGDGLHPSPAGYRALAASVPVGELSGSPCRVSPDR
;
A
#
# COMPACT_ATOMS: atom_id res chain seq x y z
N MET A 1 27.46 44.26 -32.84
CA MET A 1 26.68 45.37 -32.26
C MET A 1 26.05 44.86 -30.96
N ARG A 2 26.41 45.46 -29.82
CA ARG A 2 25.54 45.48 -28.60
C ARG A 2 24.35 46.43 -28.89
N PRO A 3 23.22 46.44 -28.14
CA PRO A 3 23.11 46.21 -26.68
C PRO A 3 21.87 45.35 -26.28
N ASP A 4 21.31 45.30 -25.06
CA ASP A 4 21.53 46.03 -23.80
C ASP A 4 21.17 45.19 -22.55
N ASP A 5 21.66 45.59 -21.37
CA ASP A 5 21.45 44.91 -20.07
C ASP A 5 20.18 45.38 -19.31
N GLY A 6 19.59 44.49 -18.50
CA GLY A 6 18.32 44.74 -17.77
C GLY A 6 18.30 44.29 -16.30
N ALA A 7 19.27 44.72 -15.48
CA ALA A 7 19.33 44.35 -14.06
C ALA A 7 18.45 45.23 -13.15
N VAL A 8 17.49 44.62 -12.44
CA VAL A 8 16.64 45.32 -11.46
C VAL A 8 17.33 45.41 -10.09
N ARG A 9 17.49 46.64 -9.58
CA ARG A 9 18.07 46.93 -8.27
C ARG A 9 17.00 47.05 -7.20
N TRP A 10 17.10 46.29 -6.11
CA TRP A 10 16.40 46.63 -4.86
C TRP A 10 17.24 47.63 -4.04
N ARG A 11 16.66 48.79 -3.70
CA ARG A 11 17.22 49.76 -2.75
C ARG A 11 16.44 49.68 -1.43
N GLY A 12 17.17 49.56 -0.31
CA GLY A 12 16.60 49.73 1.03
C GLY A 12 16.71 51.16 1.57
N ARG A 13 15.82 51.48 2.51
CA ARG A 13 15.82 52.54 3.56
C ARG A 13 14.66 52.15 4.49
N ARG A 14 14.78 51.81 5.78
CA ARG A 14 15.56 52.30 6.95
C ARG A 14 15.12 53.65 7.52
N ASP A 15 15.01 53.65 8.86
CA ASP A 15 14.92 54.76 9.82
C ASP A 15 13.55 55.50 9.90
N ALA A 16 13.04 56.07 11.00
CA ALA A 16 13.31 56.09 12.47
C ALA A 16 12.19 56.97 13.15
N ALA A 17 11.92 57.10 14.46
CA ALA A 17 12.23 56.40 15.74
C ALA A 17 11.34 57.02 16.87
N GLY A 18 11.27 56.42 18.08
CA GLY A 18 10.61 57.01 19.28
C GLY A 18 10.30 55.99 20.38
N ALA A 19 11.18 55.76 21.36
CA ALA A 19 11.30 56.50 22.64
C ALA A 19 10.05 56.35 23.55
N ALA A 20 9.95 55.39 24.49
CA ALA A 20 10.73 55.11 25.71
C ALA A 20 10.15 55.78 26.99
N VAL A 21 9.72 54.96 27.97
CA VAL A 21 9.67 55.27 29.42
C VAL A 21 9.98 54.00 30.21
N LEU A 22 10.76 54.12 31.28
CA LEU A 22 11.15 53.06 32.21
C LEU A 22 10.16 52.97 33.39
N GLY A 23 9.83 51.77 33.86
CA GLY A 23 8.97 51.58 35.03
C GLY A 23 9.25 50.25 35.74
N THR A 24 10.09 50.28 36.78
CA THR A 24 10.47 49.10 37.57
C THR A 24 9.42 48.78 38.64
N LEU A 25 8.89 47.57 38.61
CA LEU A 25 8.16 46.97 39.74
C LEU A 25 8.63 45.53 39.93
N LEU A 26 9.20 45.24 41.10
CA LEU A 26 9.48 43.86 41.51
C LEU A 26 8.18 43.18 41.96
N ALA A 27 7.87 42.04 41.35
CA ALA A 27 7.01 41.02 41.94
C ALA A 27 7.67 39.66 41.70
N GLY A 28 8.17 39.02 42.76
CA GLY A 28 8.76 37.70 42.67
C GLY A 28 7.69 36.64 42.46
N LEU A 29 7.87 35.76 41.47
CA LEU A 29 7.06 34.55 41.34
C LEU A 29 7.98 33.33 41.45
N VAL A 30 7.58 32.40 42.33
CA VAL A 30 8.33 31.17 42.61
C VAL A 30 8.29 30.26 41.38
N ALA A 31 9.47 29.85 40.89
CA ALA A 31 9.59 28.90 39.81
C ALA A 31 9.22 27.48 40.29
N ALA A 32 7.93 27.15 40.25
CA ALA A 32 7.46 25.77 40.40
C ALA A 32 7.80 25.00 39.12
N GLY A 33 8.84 24.17 39.16
CA GLY A 33 9.26 23.34 38.05
C GLY A 33 8.27 22.21 37.77
N CYS A 34 7.37 22.39 36.80
CA CYS A 34 6.64 21.28 36.20
C CYS A 34 7.57 20.48 35.29
N ALA A 35 8.15 19.40 35.82
CA ALA A 35 8.71 18.35 34.97
C ALA A 35 7.56 17.72 34.16
N PRO A 36 7.70 17.51 32.84
CA PRO A 36 6.69 16.82 32.06
C PRO A 36 6.62 15.35 32.51
N VAL A 37 5.51 14.97 33.13
CA VAL A 37 5.20 13.56 33.40
C VAL A 37 4.93 12.92 32.04
N PRO A 38 5.63 11.84 31.64
CA PRO A 38 5.34 11.16 30.39
C PRO A 38 3.97 10.51 30.52
N SER A 39 2.99 11.04 29.78
CA SER A 39 1.67 10.43 29.62
C SER A 39 1.80 9.12 28.85
N VAL A 40 2.09 8.03 29.57
CA VAL A 40 1.97 6.68 29.03
C VAL A 40 0.49 6.42 28.82
N VAL A 41 -0.01 6.75 27.62
CA VAL A 41 -1.30 6.24 27.16
C VAL A 41 -1.13 4.73 27.07
N PRO A 42 -1.87 3.92 27.86
CA PRO A 42 -1.81 2.49 27.71
C PRO A 42 -2.32 2.16 26.31
N ALA A 43 -1.49 1.49 25.51
CA ALA A 43 -1.96 0.92 24.26
C ALA A 43 -3.14 0.02 24.59
N ALA A 44 -4.34 0.40 24.13
CA ALA A 44 -5.52 -0.42 24.31
C ALA A 44 -5.29 -1.70 23.51
N ALA A 45 -4.90 -2.78 24.19
CA ALA A 45 -4.86 -4.10 23.61
C ALA A 45 -6.25 -4.37 23.05
N ALA A 46 -6.37 -4.39 21.72
CA ALA A 46 -7.65 -4.51 21.05
C ALA A 46 -8.29 -5.82 21.49
N ALA A 47 -9.29 -5.72 22.37
CA ALA A 47 -10.02 -6.86 22.87
C ALA A 47 -10.55 -7.61 21.65
N THR A 48 -10.14 -8.87 21.47
CA THR A 48 -10.54 -9.61 20.28
C THR A 48 -11.99 -10.05 20.46
N THR A 49 -12.90 -9.16 20.04
CA THR A 49 -14.31 -9.46 19.92
C THR A 49 -14.53 -10.19 18.61
N CYS A 50 -14.75 -11.50 18.67
CA CYS A 50 -15.12 -12.34 17.52
C CYS A 50 -16.60 -12.18 17.12
N THR A 51 -17.05 -10.92 17.15
CA THR A 51 -18.35 -10.42 16.70
C THR A 51 -18.22 -9.89 15.28
N PRO A 52 -19.33 -9.63 14.57
CA PRO A 52 -19.29 -8.98 13.27
C PRO A 52 -18.53 -7.65 13.31
N GLY A 53 -17.67 -7.42 12.31
CA GLY A 53 -16.82 -6.23 12.24
C GLY A 53 -16.25 -5.99 10.85
N TRP A 54 -15.93 -4.72 10.57
CA TRP A 54 -15.29 -4.32 9.32
C TRP A 54 -13.84 -4.80 9.28
N THR A 55 -13.48 -5.52 8.22
CA THR A 55 -12.11 -5.92 7.91
C THR A 55 -11.76 -5.51 6.48
N ALA A 56 -10.52 -5.10 6.25
CA ALA A 56 -10.01 -4.98 4.89
C ALA A 56 -10.02 -6.36 4.22
N ALA A 57 -10.60 -6.43 3.03
CA ALA A 57 -10.64 -7.61 2.19
C ALA A 57 -9.72 -7.47 0.96
N TRP A 58 -9.45 -6.23 0.54
CA TRP A 58 -8.51 -5.91 -0.55
C TRP A 58 -7.94 -4.51 -0.32
N HIS A 59 -6.70 -4.28 -0.73
CA HIS A 59 -5.96 -3.01 -0.61
C HIS A 59 -5.10 -2.81 -1.86
N ALA A 60 -4.83 -1.55 -2.21
CA ALA A 60 -3.81 -1.16 -3.19
C ALA A 60 -3.20 0.21 -2.84
N ALA A 61 -1.89 0.22 -2.56
CA ALA A 61 -1.11 1.44 -2.35
C ALA A 61 -1.10 2.34 -3.60
N GLN A 62 -1.05 3.66 -3.42
CA GLN A 62 -1.19 4.64 -4.50
C GLN A 62 0.08 5.48 -4.67
N GLN A 63 0.26 6.03 -5.88
CA GLN A 63 1.16 7.14 -6.15
C GLN A 63 0.47 8.19 -7.03
N ALA A 64 1.06 9.39 -7.09
CA ALA A 64 0.62 10.46 -7.97
C ALA A 64 0.82 10.10 -9.46
N VAL A 65 -0.25 10.19 -10.27
CA VAL A 65 -0.20 10.00 -11.74
C VAL A 65 -1.07 11.04 -12.47
N PRO A 66 -0.87 11.27 -13.78
CA PRO A 66 -1.75 12.13 -14.58
C PRO A 66 -3.20 11.60 -14.66
N GLY A 67 -4.18 12.46 -14.37
CA GLY A 67 -5.61 12.12 -14.30
C GLY A 67 -6.43 12.46 -15.56
N ASP A 68 -5.99 13.43 -16.37
CA ASP A 68 -6.77 14.06 -17.46
C ASP A 68 -7.53 13.07 -18.37
N SER A 69 -6.92 11.92 -18.68
CA SER A 69 -7.50 10.91 -19.58
C SER A 69 -8.77 10.21 -19.05
N LEU A 70 -9.05 10.33 -17.75
CA LEU A 70 -10.18 9.66 -17.08
C LEU A 70 -11.45 10.52 -17.03
N ALA A 71 -11.35 11.84 -17.25
CA ALA A 71 -12.45 12.78 -17.04
C ALA A 71 -13.64 12.53 -18.00
N GLY A 72 -14.86 12.62 -17.46
CA GLY A 72 -16.11 12.44 -18.20
C GLY A 72 -16.39 11.00 -18.64
N ARG A 73 -15.77 9.98 -18.01
CA ARG A 73 -15.81 8.58 -18.45
C ARG A 73 -16.06 7.62 -17.28
N THR A 74 -16.47 6.39 -17.60
CA THR A 74 -16.68 5.31 -16.64
C THR A 74 -15.46 4.39 -16.61
N LEU A 75 -14.84 4.27 -15.44
CA LEU A 75 -13.77 3.33 -15.14
C LEU A 75 -14.38 2.05 -14.54
N ARG A 76 -13.95 0.88 -15.01
CA ARG A 76 -14.28 -0.45 -14.44
C ARG A 76 -13.04 -1.16 -13.96
N MET A 77 -13.00 -1.49 -12.67
CA MET A 77 -11.89 -2.13 -11.99
C MET A 77 -12.34 -3.46 -11.40
N VAL A 78 -11.59 -4.52 -11.66
CA VAL A 78 -11.82 -5.82 -11.00
C VAL A 78 -10.92 -5.91 -9.77
N VAL A 79 -11.54 -6.17 -8.63
CA VAL A 79 -10.87 -6.46 -7.35
C VAL A 79 -11.25 -7.86 -6.87
N ARG A 80 -10.32 -8.53 -6.19
CA ARG A 80 -10.50 -9.90 -5.68
C ARG A 80 -10.39 -9.87 -4.15
N PRO A 81 -11.51 -9.78 -3.41
CA PRO A 81 -11.49 -9.77 -1.95
C PRO A 81 -10.92 -11.08 -1.39
N GLY A 82 -10.04 -10.98 -0.39
CA GLY A 82 -9.49 -12.09 0.39
C GLY A 82 -10.25 -12.40 1.69
N ALA A 83 -11.31 -11.66 1.99
CA ALA A 83 -12.27 -11.92 3.07
C ALA A 83 -13.68 -12.09 2.51
N ALA A 84 -14.57 -12.69 3.30
CA ALA A 84 -15.99 -12.77 3.01
C ALA A 84 -16.81 -11.94 4.01
N GLY A 85 -17.95 -11.40 3.56
CA GLY A 85 -18.87 -10.62 4.38
C GLY A 85 -20.19 -10.37 3.65
N GLU A 86 -21.23 -9.99 4.38
CA GLU A 86 -22.59 -9.81 3.84
C GLU A 86 -22.82 -8.39 3.29
N GLU A 87 -22.06 -7.42 3.80
CA GLU A 87 -21.99 -6.05 3.31
C GLU A 87 -20.55 -5.70 2.92
N LEU A 88 -20.39 -4.75 2.01
CA LEU A 88 -19.09 -4.17 1.65
C LEU A 88 -19.14 -2.64 1.62
N ARG A 89 -17.97 -2.02 1.74
CA ARG A 89 -17.76 -0.59 1.45
C ARG A 89 -16.42 -0.38 0.75
N LEU A 90 -16.32 0.64 -0.09
CA LEU A 90 -15.11 0.98 -0.83
C LEU A 90 -14.44 2.22 -0.24
N ARG A 91 -13.11 2.24 -0.28
CA ARG A 91 -12.29 3.41 0.02
C ARG A 91 -11.84 4.08 -1.28
N LEU A 92 -12.18 5.35 -1.40
CA LEU A 92 -11.96 6.16 -2.60
C LEU A 92 -11.07 7.35 -2.22
N SER A 93 -9.96 7.50 -2.92
CA SER A 93 -8.86 8.39 -2.53
C SER A 93 -8.59 9.46 -3.58
N ASN A 94 -8.42 10.68 -3.09
CA ASN A 94 -7.86 11.80 -3.82
C ASN A 94 -6.64 12.36 -3.06
N ARG A 95 -5.91 11.52 -2.30
CA ARG A 95 -4.80 11.96 -1.43
C ARG A 95 -3.67 12.65 -2.22
N HIS A 96 -3.38 12.16 -3.42
CA HIS A 96 -2.40 12.75 -4.35
C HIS A 96 -3.04 13.75 -5.35
N GLY A 97 -4.30 14.14 -5.13
CA GLY A 97 -5.04 15.04 -6.01
C GLY A 97 -4.52 16.48 -5.98
N ASP A 98 -4.35 17.12 -7.14
CA ASP A 98 -4.04 18.56 -7.22
C ASP A 98 -5.28 19.46 -7.36
N GLY A 99 -6.48 18.88 -7.22
CA GLY A 99 -7.78 19.54 -7.28
C GLY A 99 -8.91 18.61 -6.81
N PRO A 100 -10.18 19.03 -6.88
CA PRO A 100 -11.33 18.20 -6.49
C PRO A 100 -11.53 17.03 -7.47
N LEU A 101 -11.93 15.88 -6.93
CA LEU A 101 -12.33 14.69 -7.69
C LEU A 101 -13.82 14.46 -7.48
N ARG A 102 -14.60 14.46 -8.56
CA ARG A 102 -16.06 14.23 -8.52
C ARG A 102 -16.42 12.90 -9.18
N ILE A 103 -16.85 11.96 -8.37
CA ILE A 103 -17.39 10.67 -8.82
C ILE A 103 -18.91 10.79 -8.79
N ALA A 104 -19.56 10.87 -9.96
CA ALA A 104 -20.97 11.22 -10.05
C ALA A 104 -21.93 10.02 -10.06
N ALA A 105 -21.41 8.80 -10.29
CA ALA A 105 -22.11 7.54 -10.09
C ALA A 105 -21.11 6.43 -9.76
N MET A 106 -21.54 5.47 -8.95
CA MET A 106 -20.71 4.36 -8.45
C MET A 106 -21.55 3.08 -8.40
N THR A 107 -21.00 1.96 -8.86
CA THR A 107 -21.63 0.64 -8.70
C THR A 107 -20.60 -0.44 -8.36
N VAL A 108 -21.08 -1.53 -7.76
CA VAL A 108 -20.34 -2.80 -7.63
C VAL A 108 -21.20 -3.95 -8.10
N GLY A 109 -20.62 -4.95 -8.76
CA GLY A 109 -21.34 -6.14 -9.20
C GLY A 109 -20.42 -7.33 -9.43
N ALA A 110 -21.00 -8.49 -9.73
CA ALA A 110 -20.22 -9.69 -10.02
C ALA A 110 -19.50 -9.55 -11.37
N THR A 111 -18.21 -9.88 -11.42
CA THR A 111 -17.40 -9.77 -12.64
C THR A 111 -17.88 -10.74 -13.73
N GLY A 112 -18.14 -10.20 -14.92
CA GLY A 112 -18.43 -10.96 -16.14
C GLY A 112 -17.22 -11.08 -17.06
N PRO A 113 -17.40 -11.63 -18.28
CA PRO A 113 -16.33 -11.69 -19.28
C PRO A 113 -15.97 -10.30 -19.81
N GLY A 114 -14.66 -10.02 -19.93
CA GLY A 114 -14.17 -8.70 -20.32
C GLY A 114 -14.64 -7.63 -19.33
N ALA A 115 -15.13 -6.50 -19.84
CA ALA A 115 -15.64 -5.42 -19.00
C ALA A 115 -17.04 -5.67 -18.40
N ALA A 116 -17.72 -6.78 -18.73
CA ALA A 116 -19.12 -7.01 -18.34
C ALA A 116 -19.30 -7.12 -16.80
N VAL A 117 -20.47 -6.72 -16.32
CA VAL A 117 -20.84 -6.75 -14.89
C VAL A 117 -22.26 -7.28 -14.71
N THR A 118 -22.42 -8.25 -13.82
CA THR A 118 -23.72 -8.85 -13.51
C THR A 118 -24.30 -8.22 -12.24
N ARG A 119 -25.56 -7.76 -12.32
CA ARG A 119 -26.31 -7.11 -11.23
C ARG A 119 -25.52 -5.97 -10.55
N PRO A 120 -25.15 -4.89 -11.28
CA PRO A 120 -24.54 -3.72 -10.67
C PRO A 120 -25.47 -3.11 -9.61
N VAL A 121 -24.99 -3.03 -8.37
CA VAL A 121 -25.64 -2.40 -7.22
C VAL A 121 -25.07 -0.99 -7.04
N PRO A 122 -25.89 0.06 -6.98
CA PRO A 122 -25.43 1.43 -6.71
C PRO A 122 -24.75 1.56 -5.35
N LEU A 123 -23.74 2.42 -5.28
CA LEU A 123 -23.06 2.81 -4.05
C LEU A 123 -23.32 4.30 -3.77
N THR A 124 -23.30 4.68 -2.49
CA THR A 124 -23.50 6.06 -2.03
C THR A 124 -22.39 6.49 -1.08
N VAL A 125 -22.24 7.79 -0.87
CA VAL A 125 -21.43 8.41 0.19
C VAL A 125 -22.33 9.40 0.93
N GLY A 126 -22.58 9.18 2.23
CA GLY A 126 -23.48 10.02 3.02
C GLY A 126 -24.93 10.01 2.51
N GLY A 127 -25.37 8.92 1.89
CA GLY A 127 -26.68 8.76 1.25
C GLY A 127 -26.80 9.37 -0.16
N ALA A 128 -25.75 10.04 -0.68
CA ALA A 128 -25.74 10.60 -2.03
C ALA A 128 -25.05 9.64 -3.03
N PRO A 129 -25.52 9.53 -4.29
CA PRO A 129 -24.85 8.73 -5.33
C PRO A 129 -23.56 9.38 -5.87
N VAL A 130 -23.23 10.58 -5.37
CA VAL A 130 -22.08 11.39 -5.77
C VAL A 130 -21.09 11.43 -4.61
N ALA A 131 -19.81 11.26 -4.91
CA ALA A 131 -18.70 11.57 -4.02
C ALA A 131 -17.91 12.77 -4.57
N ASP A 132 -17.94 13.89 -3.83
CA ASP A 132 -17.06 15.04 -4.04
C ASP A 132 -15.89 14.93 -3.05
N ILE A 133 -14.70 14.62 -3.55
CA ILE A 133 -13.51 14.33 -2.74
C ILE A 133 -12.51 15.48 -2.93
N PRO A 134 -12.26 16.33 -1.92
CA PRO A 134 -11.24 17.38 -1.98
C PRO A 134 -9.84 16.83 -2.27
N ALA A 135 -8.94 17.70 -2.76
CA ALA A 135 -7.52 17.41 -2.83
C ALA A 135 -6.99 17.00 -1.44
N GLY A 136 -6.19 15.93 -1.37
CA GLY A 136 -5.64 15.44 -0.10
C GLY A 136 -6.60 14.61 0.76
N ALA A 137 -7.83 14.32 0.30
CA ALA A 137 -8.84 13.62 1.09
C ALA A 137 -9.13 12.19 0.60
N GLU A 138 -9.73 11.39 1.48
CA GLU A 138 -10.34 10.09 1.16
C GLU A 138 -11.78 10.03 1.70
N VAL A 139 -12.61 9.17 1.10
CA VAL A 139 -13.94 8.83 1.61
C VAL A 139 -14.16 7.31 1.62
N LEU A 140 -15.00 6.85 2.52
CA LEU A 140 -15.62 5.53 2.45
C LEU A 140 -17.02 5.66 1.84
N THR A 141 -17.43 4.69 1.03
CA THR A 141 -18.84 4.55 0.68
C THR A 141 -19.65 4.14 1.91
N ASP A 142 -20.94 4.44 1.87
CA ASP A 142 -21.90 3.83 2.79
C ASP A 142 -21.86 2.29 2.62
N PRO A 143 -22.21 1.51 3.65
CA PRO A 143 -22.32 0.06 3.54
C PRO A 143 -23.36 -0.35 2.48
N ALA A 144 -22.97 -1.21 1.56
CA ALA A 144 -23.83 -1.76 0.53
C ALA A 144 -24.13 -3.24 0.81
N PRO A 145 -25.39 -3.70 0.69
CA PRO A 145 -25.81 -5.08 0.93
C PRO A 145 -25.41 -6.00 -0.25
N VAL A 146 -24.11 -6.14 -0.44
CA VAL A 146 -23.48 -6.93 -1.50
C VAL A 146 -22.54 -7.92 -0.84
N ALA A 147 -22.98 -9.18 -0.81
CA ALA A 147 -22.18 -10.26 -0.25
C ALA A 147 -20.89 -10.45 -1.07
N ALA A 148 -19.75 -10.32 -0.41
CA ALA A 148 -18.44 -10.63 -0.94
C ALA A 148 -18.02 -12.03 -0.49
N ALA A 149 -17.49 -12.83 -1.41
CA ALA A 149 -16.91 -14.13 -1.12
C ALA A 149 -15.40 -14.12 -1.37
N ALA A 150 -14.62 -14.66 -0.44
CA ALA A 150 -13.17 -14.68 -0.54
C ALA A 150 -12.72 -15.41 -1.84
N GLY A 151 -11.90 -14.74 -2.62
CA GLY A 151 -11.40 -15.21 -3.92
C GLY A 151 -12.36 -15.05 -5.10
N VAL A 152 -13.57 -14.52 -4.91
CA VAL A 152 -14.54 -14.28 -6.00
C VAL A 152 -14.42 -12.82 -6.47
N PRO A 153 -14.09 -12.55 -7.75
CA PRO A 153 -13.87 -11.20 -8.23
C PRO A 153 -15.17 -10.37 -8.30
N LEU A 154 -15.03 -9.09 -7.96
CA LEU A 154 -16.05 -8.05 -8.06
C LEU A 154 -15.58 -6.95 -9.00
N THR A 155 -16.50 -6.43 -9.82
CA THR A 155 -16.26 -5.27 -10.69
C THR A 155 -16.83 -4.03 -10.02
N VAL A 156 -15.96 -3.06 -9.72
CA VAL A 156 -16.33 -1.70 -9.30
C VAL A 156 -16.39 -0.82 -10.55
N SER A 157 -17.49 -0.07 -10.73
CA SER A 157 -17.60 0.97 -11.76
C SER A 157 -17.67 2.36 -11.12
N LEU A 158 -16.84 3.29 -11.59
CA LEU A 158 -16.84 4.70 -11.15
C LEU A 158 -17.04 5.61 -12.37
N PHE A 159 -18.06 6.46 -12.38
CA PHE A 159 -18.21 7.53 -13.37
C PHE A 159 -17.54 8.80 -12.86
N LEU A 160 -16.40 9.15 -13.46
CA LEU A 160 -15.52 10.23 -13.03
C LEU A 160 -15.89 11.51 -13.79
N ALA A 161 -16.74 12.35 -13.20
CA ALA A 161 -17.30 13.53 -13.86
C ALA A 161 -16.32 14.71 -13.88
N GLU A 162 -15.57 14.91 -12.81
CA GLU A 162 -14.48 15.88 -12.70
C GLU A 162 -13.26 15.16 -12.14
N VAL A 163 -12.11 15.33 -12.78
CA VAL A 163 -10.86 14.67 -12.41
C VAL A 163 -9.76 15.73 -12.40
N PRO A 164 -8.97 15.85 -11.32
CA PRO A 164 -7.84 16.77 -11.28
C PRO A 164 -6.70 16.29 -12.17
N ARG A 165 -5.75 17.18 -12.49
CA ARG A 165 -4.66 16.88 -13.44
C ARG A 165 -3.74 15.79 -12.91
N THR A 166 -3.57 15.74 -11.60
CA THR A 166 -2.87 14.69 -10.85
C THR A 166 -3.88 13.99 -9.95
N ILE A 167 -3.85 12.66 -9.91
CA ILE A 167 -4.68 11.80 -9.05
C ILE A 167 -3.82 10.74 -8.35
N GLY A 168 -4.40 10.04 -7.37
CA GLY A 168 -3.90 8.75 -6.92
C GLY A 168 -4.22 7.63 -7.93
N SER A 169 -3.22 6.81 -8.24
CA SER A 169 -3.42 5.51 -8.88
C SER A 169 -2.42 4.48 -8.38
N HIS A 170 -2.81 3.22 -8.36
CA HIS A 170 -1.91 2.08 -8.24
C HIS A 170 -1.52 1.58 -9.66
N PRO A 171 -0.30 1.85 -10.16
CA PRO A 171 -0.03 1.75 -11.61
C PRO A 171 0.25 0.34 -12.14
N VAL A 172 0.54 -0.63 -11.25
CA VAL A 172 0.95 -2.01 -11.62
C VAL A 172 -0.01 -3.03 -10.99
N ALA A 173 -1.31 -2.83 -11.22
CA ALA A 173 -2.36 -3.68 -10.67
C ALA A 173 -2.22 -5.17 -11.03
N MET A 174 -1.47 -5.49 -12.09
CA MET A 174 -1.37 -6.81 -12.71
C MET A 174 -2.75 -7.42 -12.99
N ARG A 175 -3.72 -6.56 -13.30
CA ARG A 175 -5.09 -6.91 -13.63
C ARG A 175 -5.68 -5.84 -14.54
N THR A 176 -6.37 -6.30 -15.58
CA THR A 176 -7.05 -5.43 -16.52
C THR A 176 -8.18 -4.67 -15.82
N ALA A 177 -8.14 -3.35 -15.96
CA ALA A 177 -9.27 -2.45 -15.80
C ALA A 177 -9.70 -1.94 -17.19
N TRP A 178 -10.91 -1.42 -17.30
CA TRP A 178 -11.47 -0.89 -18.55
C TRP A 178 -11.96 0.53 -18.38
N LEU A 179 -11.88 1.31 -19.45
CA LEU A 179 -12.27 2.71 -19.46
C LEU A 179 -13.23 2.94 -20.65
N SER A 180 -14.42 3.43 -20.38
CA SER A 180 -15.45 3.63 -21.40
C SER A 180 -15.13 4.78 -22.36
N GLY A 181 -15.89 4.90 -23.45
CA GLY A 181 -16.10 6.21 -24.09
C GLY A 181 -16.79 7.22 -23.14
N PRO A 182 -17.00 8.47 -23.55
CA PRO A 182 -17.62 9.48 -22.69
C PRO A 182 -19.02 9.08 -22.16
N GLY A 183 -19.32 9.51 -20.94
CA GLY A 183 -20.61 9.31 -20.27
C GLY A 183 -20.62 8.23 -19.17
N ASP A 184 -21.72 8.23 -18.42
CA ASP A 184 -22.00 7.24 -17.38
C ASP A 184 -22.45 5.91 -18.00
N ARG A 185 -21.73 4.84 -17.65
CA ARG A 185 -22.03 3.44 -17.97
C ARG A 185 -21.91 2.54 -16.74
N THR A 186 -21.99 3.10 -15.54
CA THR A 186 -21.85 2.35 -14.28
C THR A 186 -22.94 1.28 -14.10
N ALA A 187 -24.14 1.51 -14.62
CA ALA A 187 -25.26 0.57 -14.59
C ALA A 187 -25.37 -0.36 -15.82
N ALA A 188 -24.57 -0.17 -16.87
CA ALA A 188 -24.65 -1.00 -18.08
C ALA A 188 -24.12 -2.42 -17.81
N PRO A 189 -24.85 -3.52 -18.11
CA PRO A 189 -24.39 -4.86 -17.75
C PRO A 189 -23.33 -5.44 -18.70
N ASP A 190 -23.35 -5.01 -19.96
CA ASP A 190 -22.44 -5.50 -20.99
C ASP A 190 -21.09 -4.77 -21.01
N ALA A 191 -20.20 -5.20 -21.91
CA ALA A 191 -18.88 -4.63 -22.12
C ALA A 191 -18.83 -3.57 -23.23
N ALA A 192 -19.97 -3.13 -23.79
CA ALA A 192 -20.00 -2.32 -24.99
C ALA A 192 -19.42 -0.91 -24.76
N GLY A 193 -18.49 -0.51 -25.62
CA GLY A 193 -17.85 0.79 -25.56
C GLY A 193 -16.91 0.96 -24.35
N PHE A 194 -16.40 -0.14 -23.78
CA PHE A 194 -15.27 -0.20 -22.85
C PHE A 194 -13.98 -0.55 -23.62
N ASP A 195 -13.70 0.27 -24.64
CA ASP A 195 -12.73 -0.05 -25.70
C ASP A 195 -11.27 0.24 -25.31
N THR A 196 -11.05 0.93 -24.17
CA THR A 196 -9.72 1.18 -23.60
C THR A 196 -9.47 0.23 -22.42
N THR A 197 -8.31 -0.42 -22.39
CA THR A 197 -7.84 -1.17 -21.23
C THR A 197 -6.74 -0.41 -20.47
N LEU A 198 -6.66 -0.68 -19.17
CA LEU A 198 -5.64 -0.19 -18.25
C LEU A 198 -5.07 -1.38 -17.45
N GLN A 199 -3.90 -1.23 -16.85
CA GLN A 199 -3.32 -2.20 -15.90
C GLN A 199 -3.10 -1.57 -14.52
N SER A 200 -4.03 -0.70 -14.12
CA SER A 200 -3.94 0.13 -12.91
C SER A 200 -5.28 0.22 -12.18
N TRP A 201 -5.22 0.60 -10.90
CA TRP A 201 -6.39 0.97 -10.09
C TRP A 201 -6.32 2.45 -9.67
N PRO A 202 -6.82 3.38 -10.52
CA PRO A 202 -7.04 4.77 -10.15
C PRO A 202 -8.09 4.91 -9.04
N VAL A 203 -7.86 5.80 -8.08
CA VAL A 203 -8.82 6.24 -7.02
C VAL A 203 -9.22 5.18 -5.99
N LEU A 204 -9.41 3.91 -6.38
CA LEU A 204 -9.84 2.83 -5.49
C LEU A 204 -8.65 2.26 -4.72
N THR A 205 -8.65 2.44 -3.39
CA THR A 205 -7.53 2.05 -2.51
C THR A 205 -7.84 0.89 -1.60
N GLY A 206 -9.11 0.65 -1.29
CA GLY A 206 -9.52 -0.45 -0.41
C GLY A 206 -10.94 -0.93 -0.66
N LEU A 207 -11.18 -2.20 -0.32
CA LEU A 207 -12.50 -2.79 -0.16
C LEU A 207 -12.54 -3.43 1.23
N GLU A 208 -13.47 -2.98 2.05
CA GLU A 208 -13.72 -3.50 3.38
C GLU A 208 -15.04 -4.29 3.37
N VAL A 209 -15.10 -5.40 4.11
CA VAL A 209 -16.31 -6.22 4.24
C VAL A 209 -16.74 -6.30 5.71
N LEU A 210 -18.05 -6.39 5.93
CA LEU A 210 -18.61 -6.70 7.24
C LEU A 210 -18.52 -8.22 7.45
N ALA A 211 -17.37 -8.66 7.97
CA ALA A 211 -17.12 -10.07 8.25
C ALA A 211 -17.83 -10.48 9.54
N ALA A 212 -18.62 -11.55 9.50
CA ALA A 212 -19.30 -12.09 10.69
C ALA A 212 -18.32 -12.52 11.80
N ARG A 213 -17.09 -12.90 11.42
CA ARG A 213 -15.94 -13.14 12.29
C ARG A 213 -14.68 -12.64 11.57
N PRO A 214 -14.06 -11.52 11.99
CA PRO A 214 -12.84 -11.02 11.38
C PRO A 214 -11.64 -11.96 11.63
N ASP A 215 -11.08 -12.50 10.56
CA ASP A 215 -9.94 -13.44 10.61
C ASP A 215 -8.57 -12.75 10.77
N GLY A 216 -8.54 -11.42 10.81
CA GLY A 216 -7.30 -10.64 10.76
C GLY A 216 -6.65 -10.65 9.37
N ALA A 217 -5.69 -9.74 9.18
CA ALA A 217 -5.00 -9.56 7.93
C ALA A 217 -3.47 -9.48 8.09
N VAL A 218 -2.78 -10.03 7.08
CA VAL A 218 -1.36 -9.85 6.82
C VAL A 218 -1.23 -8.77 5.75
N LEU A 219 -0.61 -7.65 6.08
CA LEU A 219 -0.26 -6.62 5.09
C LEU A 219 1.13 -6.93 4.53
N VAL A 220 1.24 -7.11 3.22
CA VAL A 220 2.55 -7.17 2.55
C VAL A 220 2.81 -5.80 1.94
N ILE A 221 3.84 -5.10 2.42
CA ILE A 221 4.21 -3.75 2.00
C ILE A 221 5.64 -3.77 1.44
N GLY A 222 5.86 -3.04 0.34
CA GLY A 222 7.14 -3.13 -0.35
C GLY A 222 7.18 -2.52 -1.74
N ASP A 223 8.11 -3.03 -2.54
CA ASP A 223 8.39 -2.55 -3.89
C ASP A 223 7.73 -3.41 -5.00
N SER A 224 8.29 -3.43 -6.21
CA SER A 224 7.79 -4.19 -7.37
C SER A 224 7.71 -5.70 -7.14
N LEU A 225 8.50 -6.25 -6.22
CA LEU A 225 8.45 -7.67 -5.81
C LEU A 225 7.24 -7.99 -4.91
N VAL A 226 6.59 -6.97 -4.33
CA VAL A 226 5.31 -7.12 -3.64
C VAL A 226 4.15 -6.77 -4.56
N ASP A 227 4.33 -5.68 -5.34
CA ASP A 227 3.36 -5.14 -6.29
C ASP A 227 2.89 -6.22 -7.28
N GLY A 228 3.86 -6.93 -7.88
CA GLY A 228 3.61 -8.13 -8.69
C GLY A 228 4.25 -8.15 -10.07
N VAL A 229 5.25 -7.31 -10.36
CA VAL A 229 5.92 -7.32 -11.68
C VAL A 229 6.46 -8.72 -11.98
N GLY A 230 6.30 -9.22 -13.21
CA GLY A 230 6.67 -10.60 -13.58
C GLY A 230 5.62 -11.67 -13.27
N SER A 231 4.52 -11.33 -12.58
CA SER A 231 3.34 -12.20 -12.46
C SER A 231 2.50 -12.22 -13.75
N THR A 232 1.50 -13.11 -13.82
CA THR A 232 0.60 -13.19 -14.97
C THR A 232 -0.51 -12.13 -14.86
N PRO A 233 -0.70 -11.22 -15.83
CA PRO A 233 -1.79 -10.25 -15.80
C PRO A 233 -3.17 -10.92 -15.66
N GLY A 234 -3.85 -10.65 -14.55
CA GLY A 234 -5.12 -11.23 -14.17
C GLY A 234 -5.06 -12.68 -13.64
N GLY A 235 -3.88 -13.26 -13.47
CA GLY A 235 -3.66 -14.66 -13.08
C GLY A 235 -3.70 -14.94 -11.58
N ASP A 236 -3.73 -13.91 -10.72
CA ASP A 236 -3.75 -14.02 -9.26
C ASP A 236 -2.58 -14.88 -8.70
N ASP A 237 -1.38 -14.66 -9.23
CA ASP A 237 -0.18 -15.45 -8.95
C ASP A 237 1.02 -14.64 -8.38
N ARG A 238 0.75 -13.44 -7.84
CA ARG A 238 1.74 -12.59 -7.14
C ARG A 238 2.06 -13.14 -5.74
N PHE A 239 3.10 -12.61 -5.09
CA PHE A 239 3.47 -13.00 -3.72
C PHE A 239 2.29 -12.93 -2.71
N PRO A 240 1.51 -11.84 -2.62
CA PRO A 240 0.35 -11.77 -1.72
C PRO A 240 -0.72 -12.84 -2.04
N ASP A 241 -1.01 -13.09 -3.32
CA ASP A 241 -2.02 -14.07 -3.74
C ASP A 241 -1.59 -15.51 -3.36
N GLN A 242 -0.32 -15.85 -3.60
CA GLN A 242 0.25 -17.15 -3.25
C GLN A 242 0.33 -17.34 -1.72
N LEU A 243 0.61 -16.28 -0.95
CA LEU A 243 0.57 -16.33 0.52
C LEU A 243 -0.86 -16.54 1.04
N ALA A 244 -1.86 -15.88 0.45
CA ALA A 244 -3.27 -16.09 0.80
C ALA A 244 -3.71 -17.53 0.54
N ALA A 245 -3.29 -18.12 -0.59
CA ALA A 245 -3.55 -19.52 -0.89
C ALA A 245 -2.93 -20.47 0.15
N ARG A 246 -1.70 -20.21 0.61
CA ARG A 246 -1.05 -21.00 1.67
C ARG A 246 -1.75 -20.88 3.02
N LEU A 247 -2.15 -19.67 3.43
CA LEU A 247 -2.84 -19.44 4.72
C LEU A 247 -4.23 -20.09 4.74
N SER A 248 -4.96 -20.02 3.63
CA SER A 248 -6.23 -20.72 3.45
C SER A 248 -6.05 -22.26 3.52
N ALA A 249 -5.08 -22.80 2.78
CA ALA A 249 -4.79 -24.23 2.74
C ALA A 249 -4.27 -24.81 4.06
N ALA A 250 -3.59 -24.01 4.89
CA ALA A 250 -3.12 -24.43 6.20
C ALA A 250 -4.26 -24.71 7.21
N GLY A 251 -5.42 -24.07 7.03
CA GLY A 251 -6.63 -24.32 7.81
C GLY A 251 -6.50 -24.05 9.31
N GLY A 252 -7.48 -24.52 10.09
CA GLY A 252 -7.54 -24.26 11.53
C GLY A 252 -7.60 -22.75 11.83
N ASP A 253 -6.66 -22.29 12.67
CA ASP A 253 -6.47 -20.89 13.06
C ASP A 253 -5.58 -20.09 12.09
N ARG A 254 -5.04 -20.70 11.03
CA ARG A 254 -4.12 -20.04 10.09
C ARG A 254 -4.76 -19.12 9.03
N PRO A 255 -6.02 -19.27 8.58
CA PRO A 255 -6.60 -18.38 7.58
C PRO A 255 -6.59 -16.92 8.04
N MET A 256 -6.05 -16.05 7.21
CA MET A 256 -6.05 -14.59 7.34
C MET A 256 -6.22 -14.00 5.94
N THR A 257 -6.72 -12.78 5.83
CA THR A 257 -6.64 -12.03 4.57
C THR A 257 -5.21 -11.60 4.30
N VAL A 258 -4.78 -11.56 3.04
CA VAL A 258 -3.49 -10.99 2.66
C VAL A 258 -3.74 -9.77 1.77
N LEU A 259 -3.12 -8.65 2.13
CA LEU A 259 -3.33 -7.34 1.50
C LEU A 259 -2.04 -6.89 0.80
N ASN A 260 -2.18 -6.28 -0.38
CA ASN A 260 -1.06 -5.83 -1.19
C ASN A 260 -0.88 -4.30 -1.06
N ALA A 261 0.19 -3.88 -0.39
CA ALA A 261 0.68 -2.50 -0.34
C ALA A 261 2.06 -2.38 -1.02
N GLY A 262 2.34 -3.24 -2.00
CA GLY A 262 3.45 -3.10 -2.92
C GLY A 262 3.28 -1.89 -3.84
N LEU A 263 4.39 -1.28 -4.22
CA LEU A 263 4.42 -0.16 -5.15
C LEU A 263 5.72 -0.18 -5.95
N SER A 264 5.63 -0.29 -7.28
CA SER A 264 6.80 -0.49 -8.13
C SER A 264 7.82 0.64 -7.99
N ARG A 265 9.11 0.30 -8.00
CA ARG A 265 10.26 1.18 -7.74
C ARG A 265 10.37 1.78 -6.33
N ASN A 266 9.41 1.52 -5.42
CA ASN A 266 9.42 2.11 -4.09
C ASN A 266 10.72 1.80 -3.31
N GLN A 267 11.16 2.78 -2.54
CA GLN A 267 12.40 2.75 -1.75
C GLN A 267 12.04 2.80 -0.26
N LEU A 268 12.89 2.21 0.58
CA LEU A 268 12.72 2.26 2.03
C LEU A 268 13.06 3.64 2.60
N LEU A 269 14.11 4.27 2.07
CA LEU A 269 14.78 5.40 2.70
C LEU A 269 14.28 6.77 2.22
N GLN A 270 13.62 6.84 1.08
CA GLN A 270 13.21 8.10 0.45
C GLN A 270 11.98 7.94 -0.45
N ASP A 271 11.19 9.00 -0.55
CA ASP A 271 10.14 9.13 -1.56
C ASP A 271 10.77 9.33 -2.95
N ASP A 272 10.12 8.82 -4.00
CA ASP A 272 10.51 8.97 -5.41
C ASP A 272 9.32 9.40 -6.30
N PRO A 273 8.61 10.51 -6.00
CA PRO A 273 7.44 10.93 -6.78
C PRO A 273 7.85 11.52 -8.15
N PRO A 274 7.12 11.23 -9.25
CA PRO A 274 5.95 10.35 -9.34
C PRO A 274 6.30 8.89 -9.67
N ALA A 275 7.58 8.51 -9.73
CA ALA A 275 8.03 7.24 -10.31
C ALA A 275 7.91 6.04 -9.37
N GLY A 276 8.46 6.13 -8.16
CA GLY A 276 8.44 5.12 -7.10
C GLY A 276 7.62 5.50 -5.87
N GLY A 277 6.86 6.59 -5.94
CA GLY A 277 5.89 7.00 -4.91
C GLY A 277 6.51 7.29 -3.53
N ASP A 278 5.66 7.34 -2.52
CA ASP A 278 6.06 7.67 -1.14
C ASP A 278 6.63 6.42 -0.44
N ALA A 279 7.69 6.57 0.34
CA ALA A 279 8.35 5.47 1.06
C ALA A 279 7.36 4.76 2.03
N PRO A 280 7.56 3.48 2.37
CA PRO A 280 6.68 2.74 3.29
C PRO A 280 6.44 3.43 4.63
N SER A 281 7.43 4.20 5.12
CA SER A 281 7.35 5.00 6.35
C SER A 281 6.52 6.27 6.19
N THR A 282 6.50 6.87 5.00
CA THR A 282 5.73 8.08 4.65
C THR A 282 4.25 7.74 4.51
N ARG A 283 3.92 6.66 3.77
CA ARG A 283 2.54 6.16 3.59
C ARG A 283 2.01 5.26 4.72
N TRP A 284 2.69 5.23 5.88
CA TRP A 284 2.34 4.36 7.01
C TRP A 284 0.90 4.54 7.48
N ASP A 285 0.46 5.79 7.65
CA ASP A 285 -0.84 6.06 8.28
C ASP A 285 -1.99 5.59 7.37
N ASP A 286 -1.84 5.70 6.05
CA ASP A 286 -2.82 5.25 5.05
C ASP A 286 -2.77 3.74 4.78
N ASP A 287 -1.58 3.20 4.49
CA ASP A 287 -1.42 1.82 4.00
C ASP A 287 -1.23 0.81 5.13
N VAL A 288 -0.98 1.24 6.37
CA VAL A 288 -0.81 0.35 7.53
C VAL A 288 -1.79 0.67 8.66
N ALA A 289 -1.80 1.90 9.19
CA ALA A 289 -2.55 2.21 10.40
C ALA A 289 -4.06 2.32 10.17
N ALA A 290 -4.49 2.86 9.02
CA ALA A 290 -5.90 3.02 8.67
C ALA A 290 -6.57 1.73 8.15
N VAL A 291 -5.82 0.64 7.92
CA VAL A 291 -6.30 -0.57 7.25
C VAL A 291 -6.91 -1.56 8.26
N PRO A 292 -8.25 -1.78 8.26
CA PRO A 292 -8.89 -2.54 9.33
C PRO A 292 -8.50 -4.02 9.34
N GLY A 293 -8.15 -4.53 10.52
CA GLY A 293 -7.86 -5.95 10.75
C GLY A 293 -6.40 -6.36 10.55
N VAL A 294 -5.51 -5.48 10.12
CA VAL A 294 -4.07 -5.77 10.02
C VAL A 294 -3.50 -6.16 11.40
N ARG A 295 -2.70 -7.23 11.43
CA ARG A 295 -2.06 -7.78 12.64
C ARG A 295 -0.60 -8.13 12.42
N ASP A 296 -0.29 -8.70 11.27
CA ASP A 296 1.08 -8.98 10.83
C ASP A 296 1.41 -8.10 9.62
N VAL A 297 2.62 -7.53 9.58
CA VAL A 297 3.15 -6.77 8.45
C VAL A 297 4.40 -7.48 7.92
N VAL A 298 4.43 -7.77 6.62
CA VAL A 298 5.62 -8.27 5.92
C VAL A 298 6.22 -7.13 5.09
N LEU A 299 7.45 -6.72 5.40
CA LEU A 299 8.17 -5.67 4.68
C LEU A 299 9.20 -6.30 3.73
N LEU A 300 8.97 -6.17 2.42
CA LEU A 300 9.88 -6.59 1.34
C LEU A 300 10.24 -5.40 0.45
N VAL A 301 11.38 -4.78 0.74
CA VAL A 301 11.88 -3.57 0.07
C VAL A 301 13.41 -3.53 0.16
N GLY A 302 14.04 -2.58 -0.52
CA GLY A 302 15.48 -2.30 -0.44
C GLY A 302 16.21 -2.50 -1.77
N THR A 303 15.62 -3.22 -2.73
CA THR A 303 16.30 -3.45 -4.01
C THR A 303 16.42 -2.19 -4.87
N ASN A 304 15.59 -1.18 -4.64
CA ASN A 304 15.66 0.11 -5.34
C ASN A 304 16.62 1.08 -4.66
N ASP A 305 16.68 1.07 -3.33
CA ASP A 305 17.66 1.81 -2.53
C ASP A 305 19.10 1.37 -2.91
N LEU A 306 19.33 0.06 -3.06
CA LEU A 306 20.59 -0.48 -3.58
C LEU A 306 20.88 -0.02 -5.03
N ALA A 307 19.85 0.12 -5.86
CA ALA A 307 20.00 0.65 -7.22
C ALA A 307 20.33 2.15 -7.24
N ALA A 308 19.86 2.90 -6.23
CA ALA A 308 20.19 4.31 -5.97
C ALA A 308 21.55 4.50 -5.28
N GLY A 309 22.19 3.41 -4.81
CA GLY A 309 23.51 3.44 -4.18
C GLY A 309 23.49 3.65 -2.66
N ALA A 310 22.37 3.35 -1.99
CA ALA A 310 22.28 3.43 -0.53
C ALA A 310 23.32 2.52 0.17
N ALA A 311 23.86 3.00 1.29
CA ALA A 311 24.77 2.21 2.11
C ALA A 311 24.01 1.18 2.95
N ALA A 312 24.67 0.07 3.28
CA ALA A 312 24.07 -0.99 4.10
C ALA A 312 23.61 -0.49 5.47
N GLY A 313 24.40 0.38 6.13
CA GLY A 313 24.05 0.96 7.42
C GLY A 313 22.76 1.79 7.40
N ASP A 314 22.52 2.56 6.32
CA ASP A 314 21.30 3.36 6.17
C ASP A 314 20.08 2.46 5.97
N LEU A 315 20.21 1.44 5.11
CA LEU A 315 19.17 0.41 4.93
C LEU A 315 18.84 -0.32 6.24
N VAL A 316 19.85 -0.73 7.00
CA VAL A 316 19.67 -1.33 8.34
C VAL A 316 18.92 -0.38 9.26
N ALA A 317 19.30 0.89 9.34
CA ALA A 317 18.62 1.89 10.17
C ALA A 317 17.15 2.11 9.74
N GLY A 318 16.87 2.14 8.42
CA GLY A 318 15.51 2.22 7.89
C GLY A 318 14.65 1.01 8.26
N LEU A 319 15.18 -0.21 8.12
CA LEU A 319 14.49 -1.46 8.48
C LEU A 319 14.19 -1.51 9.98
N GLN A 320 15.14 -1.07 10.81
CA GLN A 320 14.98 -0.92 12.25
C GLN A 320 13.88 0.09 12.61
N GLY A 321 13.88 1.27 12.00
CA GLY A 321 12.88 2.31 12.24
C GLY A 321 11.46 1.88 11.87
N PHE A 322 11.27 1.24 10.72
CA PHE A 322 9.98 0.69 10.31
C PHE A 322 9.49 -0.40 11.27
N ALA A 323 10.37 -1.35 11.65
CA ALA A 323 10.02 -2.42 12.59
C ALA A 323 9.66 -1.89 13.99
N GLN A 324 10.34 -0.83 14.46
CA GLN A 324 9.98 -0.13 15.69
C GLN A 324 8.60 0.55 15.60
N ARG A 325 8.29 1.26 14.50
CA ARG A 325 6.96 1.88 14.31
C ARG A 325 5.84 0.84 14.31
N ALA A 326 6.06 -0.31 13.67
CA ALA A 326 5.10 -1.42 13.67
C ALA A 326 4.85 -2.00 15.06
N ARG A 327 5.91 -2.30 15.82
CA ARG A 327 5.78 -2.82 17.19
C ARG A 327 5.17 -1.79 18.15
N ALA A 328 5.47 -0.50 17.97
CA ALA A 328 4.85 0.59 18.74
C ALA A 328 3.34 0.72 18.45
N ALA A 329 2.91 0.39 17.23
CA ALA A 329 1.48 0.29 16.85
C ALA A 329 0.81 -1.03 17.29
N GLY A 330 1.52 -1.92 18.00
CA GLY A 330 1.01 -3.23 18.43
C GLY A 330 0.92 -4.28 17.32
N LEU A 331 1.54 -4.02 16.16
CA LEU A 331 1.60 -4.95 15.03
C LEU A 331 2.83 -5.86 15.15
N ARG A 332 2.69 -7.10 14.67
CA ARG A 332 3.81 -8.02 14.45
C ARG A 332 4.47 -7.66 13.12
N VAL A 333 5.80 -7.68 13.06
CA VAL A 333 6.53 -7.29 11.85
C VAL A 333 7.50 -8.38 11.42
N PHE A 334 7.55 -8.65 10.12
CA PHE A 334 8.41 -9.63 9.48
C PHE A 334 9.25 -8.92 8.44
N LEU A 335 10.58 -8.91 8.62
CA LEU A 335 11.51 -8.35 7.65
C LEU A 335 11.94 -9.44 6.68
N THR A 336 12.16 -9.10 5.40
CA THR A 336 12.70 -10.04 4.42
C THR A 336 14.16 -9.73 4.08
N THR A 337 14.99 -10.74 3.82
CA THR A 337 16.26 -10.51 3.10
C THR A 337 16.00 -9.96 1.70
N ILE A 338 16.81 -9.00 1.26
CA ILE A 338 16.71 -8.38 -0.06
C ILE A 338 17.12 -9.42 -1.11
N PRO A 339 16.24 -9.81 -2.05
CA PRO A 339 16.55 -10.83 -3.06
C PRO A 339 17.72 -10.45 -3.99
N PRO A 340 18.38 -11.43 -4.61
CA PRO A 340 19.41 -11.17 -5.59
C PRO A 340 18.84 -10.55 -6.88
N SER A 341 19.64 -9.71 -7.54
CA SER A 341 19.31 -9.14 -8.85
C SER A 341 20.59 -8.95 -9.67
N ALA A 342 20.52 -9.41 -10.93
CA ALA A 342 21.55 -9.20 -11.95
C ALA A 342 21.25 -7.96 -12.83
N SER A 343 20.28 -7.11 -12.45
CA SER A 343 19.71 -6.07 -13.31
C SER A 343 20.10 -4.64 -12.90
N GLY A 344 20.86 -3.97 -13.77
CA GLY A 344 21.20 -2.54 -13.64
C GLY A 344 22.07 -2.23 -12.42
N GLY A 345 21.83 -1.09 -11.75
CA GLY A 345 22.62 -0.62 -10.61
C GLY A 345 22.72 -1.62 -9.44
N ARG A 346 21.74 -2.52 -9.33
CA ARG A 346 21.63 -3.59 -8.30
C ARG A 346 22.73 -4.65 -8.42
N ALA A 347 23.28 -4.81 -9.62
CA ALA A 347 24.33 -5.78 -9.93
C ALA A 347 25.75 -5.20 -9.83
N THR A 348 25.90 -3.93 -9.42
CA THR A 348 27.24 -3.36 -9.19
C THR A 348 27.91 -4.04 -7.99
N PRO A 349 29.25 -4.16 -7.95
CA PRO A 349 29.94 -4.75 -6.80
C PRO A 349 29.61 -4.06 -5.47
N THR A 350 29.39 -2.74 -5.49
CA THR A 350 28.97 -1.96 -4.33
C THR A 350 27.56 -2.34 -3.87
N ALA A 351 26.59 -2.42 -4.78
CA ALA A 351 25.22 -2.82 -4.43
C ALA A 351 25.14 -4.27 -3.96
N VAL A 352 25.92 -5.18 -4.57
CA VAL A 352 26.04 -6.57 -4.13
C VAL A 352 26.62 -6.65 -2.71
N ALA A 353 27.73 -5.96 -2.44
CA ALA A 353 28.33 -5.93 -1.11
C ALA A 353 27.38 -5.36 -0.05
N ALA A 354 26.69 -4.25 -0.35
CA ALA A 354 25.72 -3.64 0.55
C ALA A 354 24.51 -4.55 0.81
N ARG A 355 23.97 -5.22 -0.23
CA ARG A 355 22.92 -6.22 -0.10
C ARG A 355 23.34 -7.36 0.82
N ASP A 356 24.56 -7.86 0.64
CA ASP A 356 25.06 -9.03 1.37
C ASP A 356 25.35 -8.67 2.84
N GLU A 357 25.78 -7.44 3.13
CA GLU A 357 25.89 -6.90 4.48
C GLU A 357 24.52 -6.77 5.17
N VAL A 358 23.52 -6.15 4.51
CA VAL A 358 22.14 -6.03 5.03
C VAL A 358 21.52 -7.41 5.27
N ASN A 359 21.71 -8.34 4.32
CA ASN A 359 21.21 -9.71 4.44
C ASN A 359 21.94 -10.53 5.52
N GLY A 360 23.23 -10.25 5.76
CA GLY A 360 23.97 -10.77 6.89
C GLY A 360 23.34 -10.33 8.21
N TRP A 361 23.15 -9.03 8.39
CA TRP A 361 22.50 -8.44 9.57
C TRP A 361 21.07 -8.96 9.80
N LEU A 362 20.26 -9.07 8.73
CA LEU A 362 18.90 -9.61 8.84
C LEU A 362 18.91 -11.04 9.39
N ARG A 363 19.84 -11.88 8.93
CA ARG A 363 19.96 -13.28 9.39
C ARG A 363 20.52 -13.40 10.81
N SER A 364 21.46 -12.54 11.22
CA SER A 364 22.07 -12.60 12.56
C SER A 364 21.25 -11.91 13.65
N ASP A 365 20.71 -10.73 13.35
CA ASP A 365 20.19 -9.78 14.34
C ASP A 365 18.80 -9.23 14.01
N GLY A 366 18.27 -9.45 12.80
CA GLY A 366 16.95 -8.96 12.39
C GLY A 366 15.81 -9.38 13.32
N ARG A 367 15.84 -10.62 13.86
CA ARG A 367 14.87 -11.12 14.86
C ARG A 367 14.90 -10.39 16.22
N ARG A 368 15.89 -9.54 16.51
CA ARG A 368 15.85 -8.65 17.67
C ARG A 368 14.84 -7.51 17.45
N TRP A 369 14.71 -7.06 16.21
CA TRP A 369 13.89 -5.92 15.80
C TRP A 369 12.51 -6.32 15.28
N ALA A 370 12.39 -7.53 14.74
CA ALA A 370 11.21 -8.08 14.11
C ALA A 370 10.75 -9.39 14.74
N ASP A 371 9.47 -9.72 14.57
CA ASP A 371 8.85 -10.96 15.07
C ASP A 371 9.31 -12.19 14.29
N GLY A 372 9.65 -11.99 13.02
CA GLY A 372 10.35 -12.98 12.21
C GLY A 372 11.23 -12.34 11.14
N VAL A 373 12.08 -13.17 10.54
CA VAL A 373 12.86 -12.82 9.36
C VAL A 373 12.62 -13.91 8.30
N ILE A 374 12.26 -13.50 7.09
CA ILE A 374 11.94 -14.36 5.97
C ILE A 374 13.13 -14.30 4.99
N ASP A 375 13.77 -15.43 4.71
CA ASP A 375 14.94 -15.46 3.82
C ASP A 375 14.54 -15.53 2.33
N ALA A 376 13.91 -14.46 1.85
CA ALA A 376 13.50 -14.31 0.45
C ALA A 376 14.68 -14.42 -0.54
N ALA A 377 15.87 -13.95 -0.15
CA ALA A 377 17.09 -14.11 -0.94
C ALA A 377 17.48 -15.58 -1.13
N ALA A 378 17.44 -16.40 -0.08
CA ALA A 378 17.68 -17.85 -0.19
C ALA A 378 16.54 -18.58 -0.94
N ALA A 379 15.31 -18.09 -0.84
CA ALA A 379 14.15 -18.68 -1.54
C ALA A 379 14.19 -18.47 -3.06
N LEU A 380 14.83 -17.39 -3.53
CA LEU A 380 14.83 -16.95 -4.92
C LEU A 380 16.19 -17.08 -5.64
N GLY A 381 17.30 -17.14 -4.90
CA GLY A 381 18.65 -17.17 -5.47
C GLY A 381 19.03 -18.47 -6.18
N ASP A 382 19.92 -18.36 -7.16
CA ASP A 382 20.54 -19.52 -7.82
C ASP A 382 21.57 -20.18 -6.88
N PRO A 383 21.46 -21.50 -6.58
CA PRO A 383 22.47 -22.20 -5.78
C PRO A 383 23.89 -22.21 -6.40
N GLY A 384 24.01 -22.02 -7.71
CA GLY A 384 25.29 -21.90 -8.40
C GLY A 384 25.88 -20.49 -8.44
N ASP A 385 25.04 -19.46 -8.26
CA ASP A 385 25.43 -18.04 -8.15
C ASP A 385 24.39 -17.28 -7.30
N PRO A 386 24.62 -17.15 -5.98
CA PRO A 386 23.63 -16.56 -5.07
C PRO A 386 23.40 -15.06 -5.29
N HIS A 387 24.11 -14.42 -6.22
CA HIS A 387 23.93 -13.00 -6.55
C HIS A 387 22.90 -12.75 -7.65
N ARG A 388 22.33 -13.81 -8.26
CA ARG A 388 21.25 -13.74 -9.26
C ARG A 388 20.06 -14.63 -8.90
N LEU A 389 18.90 -14.34 -9.48
CA LEU A 389 17.71 -15.19 -9.37
C LEU A 389 17.96 -16.55 -10.01
N ARG A 390 17.36 -17.60 -9.44
CA ARG A 390 17.37 -18.94 -10.03
C ARG A 390 16.63 -18.93 -11.37
N PRO A 391 17.18 -19.49 -12.47
CA PRO A 391 16.63 -19.30 -13.81
C PRO A 391 15.17 -19.74 -14.04
N ASP A 392 14.64 -20.69 -13.26
CA ASP A 392 13.21 -21.09 -13.30
C ASP A 392 12.28 -20.17 -12.48
N LEU A 393 12.86 -19.35 -11.60
CA LEU A 393 12.17 -18.39 -10.74
C LEU A 393 12.27 -16.95 -11.26
N ASP A 394 13.16 -16.66 -12.21
CA ASP A 394 13.30 -15.37 -12.89
C ASP A 394 12.18 -15.19 -13.94
N SER A 395 11.61 -13.98 -14.03
CA SER A 395 10.69 -13.61 -15.11
C SER A 395 11.40 -13.42 -16.47
N GLY A 396 12.74 -13.36 -16.46
CA GLY A 396 13.63 -13.20 -17.61
C GLY A 396 14.36 -11.85 -17.63
N ASP A 397 14.18 -11.00 -16.62
CA ASP A 397 14.78 -9.66 -16.53
C ASP A 397 15.90 -9.54 -15.47
N GLY A 398 16.17 -10.62 -14.72
CA GLY A 398 17.21 -10.65 -13.68
C GLY A 398 16.87 -9.86 -12.42
N LEU A 399 15.59 -9.51 -12.19
CA LEU A 399 15.13 -8.75 -11.03
C LEU A 399 13.80 -9.27 -10.46
N HIS A 400 12.82 -9.52 -11.32
CA HIS A 400 11.46 -9.83 -10.87
C HIS A 400 11.18 -11.33 -10.90
N PRO A 401 10.57 -11.88 -9.84
CA PRO A 401 10.11 -13.26 -9.82
C PRO A 401 9.09 -13.55 -10.94
N SER A 402 9.19 -14.72 -11.55
CA SER A 402 8.12 -15.35 -12.33
C SER A 402 6.98 -15.82 -11.41
N PRO A 403 5.85 -16.31 -11.93
CA PRO A 403 4.84 -16.98 -11.11
C PRO A 403 5.36 -18.18 -10.31
N ALA A 404 6.43 -18.84 -10.78
CA ALA A 404 7.12 -19.87 -10.00
C ALA A 404 7.96 -19.26 -8.87
N GLY A 405 8.66 -18.15 -9.16
CA GLY A 405 9.37 -17.34 -8.17
C GLY A 405 8.44 -16.83 -7.06
N TYR A 406 7.26 -16.31 -7.39
CA TYR A 406 6.28 -15.88 -6.40
C TYR A 406 5.74 -17.02 -5.53
N ARG A 407 5.59 -18.24 -6.08
CA ARG A 407 5.30 -19.44 -5.26
C ARG A 407 6.45 -19.79 -4.32
N ALA A 408 7.70 -19.71 -4.77
CA ALA A 408 8.88 -19.99 -3.93
C ALA A 408 9.04 -18.95 -2.80
N LEU A 409 8.88 -17.66 -3.12
CA LEU A 409 8.86 -16.58 -2.15
C LEU A 409 7.73 -16.76 -1.14
N ALA A 410 6.50 -17.03 -1.60
CA ALA A 410 5.38 -17.32 -0.72
C ALA A 410 5.63 -18.54 0.17
N ALA A 411 6.29 -19.59 -0.33
CA ALA A 411 6.63 -20.79 0.44
C ALA A 411 7.63 -20.51 1.58
N SER A 412 8.50 -19.51 1.44
CA SER A 412 9.49 -19.13 2.46
C SER A 412 8.89 -18.50 3.72
N VAL A 413 7.64 -18.00 3.65
CA VAL A 413 6.96 -17.41 4.81
C VAL A 413 6.60 -18.49 5.84
N PRO A 414 7.03 -18.38 7.11
CA PRO A 414 6.67 -19.33 8.16
C PRO A 414 5.24 -19.06 8.66
N VAL A 415 4.23 -19.61 7.99
CA VAL A 415 2.80 -19.37 8.32
C VAL A 415 2.38 -19.79 9.74
N GLY A 416 3.18 -20.61 10.41
CA GLY A 416 3.03 -20.93 11.83
C GLY A 416 3.48 -19.81 12.80
N GLU A 417 4.32 -18.87 12.34
CA GLU A 417 4.78 -17.72 13.13
C GLU A 417 3.87 -16.48 12.97
N LEU A 418 3.01 -16.44 11.95
CA LEU A 418 1.98 -15.40 11.80
C LEU A 418 0.90 -15.53 12.90
N SER A 419 0.22 -14.42 13.22
CA SER A 419 -0.75 -14.38 14.33
C SER A 419 -1.95 -15.32 14.13
N GLY A 420 -2.37 -15.53 12.88
CA GLY A 420 -3.55 -16.31 12.55
C GLY A 420 -4.86 -15.60 12.88
N SER A 421 -5.97 -16.26 12.55
CA SER A 421 -7.30 -15.83 12.96
C SER A 421 -7.53 -16.12 14.44
N PRO A 422 -7.72 -15.07 15.27
CA PRO A 422 -8.02 -15.25 16.69
C PRO A 422 -9.44 -15.79 16.90
N CYS A 423 -10.27 -15.80 15.85
CA CYS A 423 -11.68 -16.21 15.87
C CYS A 423 -11.91 -17.62 15.31
N ARG A 424 -10.83 -18.31 14.93
CA ARG A 424 -10.82 -19.72 14.52
C ARG A 424 -10.07 -20.63 15.50
N VAL A 425 -9.47 -20.06 16.55
CA VAL A 425 -8.90 -20.84 17.65
C VAL A 425 -10.02 -21.65 18.32
N SER A 426 -9.91 -22.98 18.31
CA SER A 426 -10.81 -23.82 19.11
C SER A 426 -10.47 -23.64 20.59
N PRO A 427 -11.46 -23.61 21.50
CA PRO A 427 -11.23 -23.34 22.93
C PRO A 427 -10.41 -24.39 23.68
N ASP A 428 -10.03 -25.51 23.03
CA ASP A 428 -9.31 -26.65 23.62
C ASP A 428 -7.83 -26.72 23.16
N ARG A 429 -7.02 -25.68 23.41
CA ARG A 429 -5.55 -25.73 23.34
C ARG A 429 -4.87 -24.95 24.45
#